data_AF-A0A662V227-F1
#
_entry.id   AF-A0A662V227-F1
#
_cell.length_a   1.000
_cell.length_b   1.000
_cell.length_c   1.000
_cell.angle_alpha   90.00
_cell.angle_beta   90.00
_cell.angle_gamma   90.00
#
_symmetry.space_group_name_H-M   'P 1'
#
loop_
_entity.id
_entity.type
_entity.pdbx_description
1 polymer ?
#
loop_
_entity_poly.entity_id
_entity_poly.type
_entity_poly.pdbx_seq_one_letter_code
_entity_poly.pdbx_strand_id
1 'polypeptide(L)'
;SLISYIVRRGAELDLAPQPILAYYADHYVRTYFMVEKGASKSINILKGLGYIVYCPSCLYRSTINQYPIPENYEKTCPYCGAKIILLGPLWIGKLACKEIVKSMINELERTKWLVAFTRVAKLLTTLLDELDIETPYYRLDSLCSKLKTHMPKVNELIKCLESRGYKAKRTHFDERGIRTNAPFNILKQCIKSLKSG
;
A
#
# COMPACT_ATOMS: atom_id res chain seq x y z
N SER A 1 1.61 -10.90 -8.23
CA SER A 1 2.75 -10.17 -7.61
C SER A 1 3.80 -11.16 -7.10
N LEU A 2 5.03 -10.69 -6.83
CA LEU A 2 6.13 -11.51 -6.27
C LEU A 2 5.71 -12.25 -4.97
N ILE A 3 5.16 -11.52 -4.00
CA ILE A 3 4.70 -12.09 -2.72
C ILE A 3 3.58 -13.12 -2.95
N SER A 4 2.58 -12.80 -3.78
CA SER A 4 1.49 -13.74 -4.06
C SER A 4 1.99 -15.04 -4.70
N TYR A 5 3.00 -14.97 -5.56
CA TYR A 5 3.62 -16.16 -6.13
C TYR A 5 4.28 -17.02 -5.05
N ILE A 6 5.11 -16.42 -4.19
CA ILE A 6 5.79 -17.12 -3.09
C ILE A 6 4.79 -17.76 -2.13
N VAL A 7 3.76 -17.01 -1.72
CA VAL A 7 2.72 -17.50 -0.80
C VAL A 7 1.96 -18.68 -1.39
N ARG A 8 1.52 -18.61 -2.66
CA ARG A 8 0.81 -19.72 -3.31
C ARG A 8 1.67 -20.96 -3.46
N ARG A 9 2.93 -20.79 -3.91
CA ARG A 9 3.88 -21.91 -4.04
C ARG A 9 4.26 -22.52 -2.69
N GLY A 10 4.35 -21.71 -1.64
CA GLY A 10 4.55 -22.21 -0.28
C GLY A 10 3.35 -23.02 0.21
N ALA A 11 2.13 -22.54 -0.05
CA ALA A 11 0.92 -23.19 0.41
C ALA A 11 0.73 -24.59 -0.17
N GLU A 12 1.14 -24.81 -1.44
CA GLU A 12 1.15 -26.14 -2.09
C GLU A 12 2.09 -27.16 -1.41
N LEU A 13 3.01 -26.68 -0.55
CA LEU A 13 3.99 -27.49 0.18
C LEU A 13 3.70 -27.53 1.69
N ASP A 14 2.47 -27.17 2.11
CA ASP A 14 2.10 -26.98 3.52
C ASP A 14 2.99 -25.98 4.28
N LEU A 15 3.49 -24.97 3.56
CA LEU A 15 4.22 -23.84 4.13
C LEU A 15 3.35 -22.59 4.15
N ALA A 16 3.58 -21.77 5.17
CA ALA A 16 2.97 -20.44 5.32
C ALA A 16 4.07 -19.37 5.32
N PRO A 17 4.50 -18.87 4.14
CA PRO A 17 5.47 -17.79 4.06
C PRO A 17 4.78 -16.46 4.40
N GLN A 18 4.89 -16.02 5.65
CA GLN A 18 4.35 -14.74 6.11
C GLN A 18 5.34 -13.61 5.77
N PRO A 19 4.96 -12.61 4.95
CA PRO A 19 5.79 -11.42 4.75
C PRO A 19 6.00 -10.71 6.08
N ILE A 20 7.27 -10.51 6.45
CA ILE A 20 7.68 -9.76 7.65
C ILE A 20 8.27 -8.39 7.31
N LEU A 21 8.76 -8.23 6.08
CA LEU A 21 9.21 -6.95 5.53
C LEU A 21 9.22 -7.04 4.00
N ALA A 22 8.54 -6.12 3.34
CA ALA A 22 8.56 -5.98 1.89
C ALA A 22 8.63 -4.49 1.53
N TYR A 23 9.60 -4.15 0.68
CA TYR A 23 9.78 -2.77 0.23
C TYR A 23 10.32 -2.69 -1.20
N TYR A 24 10.07 -1.54 -1.83
CA TYR A 24 10.70 -1.14 -3.08
C TYR A 24 11.70 0.00 -2.80
N ALA A 25 12.93 -0.13 -3.30
CA ALA A 25 13.96 0.90 -3.23
C ALA A 25 14.94 0.72 -4.39
N ASP A 26 15.57 1.79 -4.90
CA ASP A 26 16.63 1.75 -5.92
C ASP A 26 16.34 0.80 -7.11
N HIS A 27 15.11 0.82 -7.65
CA HIS A 27 14.65 -0.03 -8.76
C HIS A 27 14.60 -1.54 -8.48
N TYR A 28 14.68 -1.99 -7.23
CA TYR A 28 14.47 -3.38 -6.84
C TYR A 28 13.36 -3.54 -5.80
N VAL A 29 12.73 -4.71 -5.81
CA VAL A 29 11.77 -5.13 -4.79
C VAL A 29 12.45 -6.17 -3.90
N ARG A 30 12.33 -6.02 -2.59
CA ARG A 30 12.88 -6.98 -1.62
C ARG A 30 11.83 -7.37 -0.61
N THR A 31 11.79 -8.67 -0.32
CA THR A 31 10.78 -9.31 0.50
C THR A 31 11.44 -10.34 1.42
N TYR A 32 11.15 -10.24 2.71
CA TYR A 32 11.59 -11.15 3.76
C TYR A 32 10.36 -11.87 4.30
N PHE A 33 10.51 -13.17 4.57
CA PHE A 33 9.44 -14.03 5.03
C PHE A 33 9.86 -14.77 6.30
N MET A 34 8.91 -14.93 7.21
CA MET A 34 8.95 -15.96 8.24
C MET A 34 8.12 -17.13 7.75
N VAL A 35 8.71 -18.32 7.69
CA VAL A 35 8.05 -19.50 7.12
C VAL A 35 7.67 -20.46 8.22
N GLU A 36 6.38 -20.72 8.34
CA GLU A 36 5.86 -21.75 9.26
C GLU A 36 5.40 -22.97 8.47
N LYS A 37 5.49 -24.16 9.09
CA LYS A 37 4.97 -25.41 8.51
C LYS A 37 3.59 -25.72 9.08
N GLY A 38 2.72 -26.31 8.25
CA GLY A 38 1.45 -26.91 8.65
C GLY A 38 0.29 -26.55 7.73
N ALA A 39 -0.53 -27.54 7.37
CA ALA A 39 -1.68 -27.42 6.47
C ALA A 39 -2.68 -26.31 6.89
N SER A 40 -2.99 -26.21 8.19
CA SER A 40 -3.90 -25.16 8.66
C SER A 40 -3.31 -23.75 8.48
N LYS A 41 -1.99 -23.61 8.63
CA LYS A 41 -1.29 -22.33 8.44
C LYS A 41 -1.17 -21.98 6.96
N SER A 42 -0.87 -22.95 6.10
CA SER A 42 -0.81 -22.77 4.65
C SER A 42 -2.15 -22.34 4.05
N ILE A 43 -3.27 -22.86 4.57
CA ILE A 43 -4.60 -22.40 4.17
C ILE A 43 -4.86 -20.98 4.71
N ASN A 44 -4.48 -20.69 5.96
CA ASN A 44 -4.75 -19.40 6.56
C ASN A 44 -3.98 -18.25 5.89
N ILE A 45 -2.72 -18.48 5.47
CA ILE A 45 -1.92 -17.44 4.79
C ILE A 45 -2.54 -16.99 3.45
N LEU A 46 -3.29 -17.87 2.77
CA LEU A 46 -3.98 -17.54 1.52
C LEU A 46 -5.06 -16.47 1.70
N LYS A 47 -5.57 -16.25 2.91
CA LYS A 47 -6.50 -15.16 3.22
C LYS A 47 -5.87 -13.76 3.05
N GLY A 48 -4.54 -13.67 3.02
CA GLY A 48 -3.82 -12.44 2.69
C GLY A 48 -3.76 -12.12 1.19
N LEU A 49 -4.31 -13.01 0.35
CA LEU A 49 -4.43 -12.81 -1.09
C LEU A 49 -5.76 -12.14 -1.45
N GLY A 50 -5.74 -11.40 -2.55
CA GLY A 50 -6.92 -10.76 -3.11
C GLY A 50 -6.59 -9.98 -4.36
N TYR A 51 -7.38 -8.95 -4.65
CA TYR A 51 -7.32 -8.22 -5.91
C TYR A 51 -7.38 -6.71 -5.68
N ILE A 52 -6.78 -5.95 -6.58
CA ILE A 52 -6.98 -4.50 -6.65
C ILE A 52 -7.96 -4.22 -7.78
N VAL A 53 -9.01 -3.47 -7.48
CA VAL A 53 -9.89 -2.84 -8.45
C VAL A 53 -9.30 -1.49 -8.82
N TYR A 54 -9.19 -1.19 -10.11
CA TYR A 54 -8.63 0.06 -10.60
C TYR A 54 -9.46 0.63 -11.75
N CYS A 55 -9.84 1.90 -11.66
CA CYS A 55 -10.50 2.63 -12.73
C CYS A 55 -9.47 3.46 -13.52
N PRO A 56 -9.19 3.15 -14.80
CA PRO A 56 -8.28 3.95 -15.61
C PRO A 56 -8.85 5.34 -15.93
N SER A 57 -10.18 5.49 -15.90
CA SER A 57 -10.84 6.75 -16.23
C SER A 57 -10.70 7.80 -15.13
N CYS A 58 -10.86 7.45 -13.85
CA CYS A 58 -10.81 8.43 -12.77
C CYS A 58 -9.72 8.15 -11.71
N LEU A 59 -8.95 7.07 -11.87
CA LEU A 59 -7.92 6.60 -10.93
C LEU A 59 -8.45 6.11 -9.58
N TYR A 60 -9.77 5.91 -9.46
CA TYR A 60 -10.35 5.21 -8.31
C TYR A 60 -9.71 3.83 -8.17
N ARG A 61 -9.43 3.44 -6.93
CA ARG A 61 -8.91 2.11 -6.59
C ARG A 61 -9.42 1.64 -5.23
N SER A 62 -9.60 0.34 -5.10
CA SER A 62 -9.99 -0.35 -3.88
C SER A 62 -9.44 -1.79 -3.89
N THR A 63 -9.64 -2.53 -2.81
CA THR A 63 -9.24 -3.94 -2.72
C THR A 63 -10.47 -4.85 -2.61
N ILE A 64 -10.35 -6.05 -3.15
CA ILE A 64 -11.26 -7.17 -2.89
C ILE A 64 -10.48 -8.17 -2.04
N ASN A 65 -10.86 -8.28 -0.78
CA ASN A 65 -10.16 -9.07 0.23
C ASN A 65 -10.66 -10.54 0.25
N GLN A 66 -10.63 -11.16 -0.93
CA GLN A 66 -11.10 -12.53 -1.12
C GLN A 66 -10.26 -13.21 -2.20
N TYR A 67 -9.91 -14.47 -1.95
CA TYR A 67 -9.21 -15.33 -2.89
C TYR A 67 -9.77 -16.76 -2.78
N PRO A 68 -10.25 -17.38 -3.88
CA PRO A 68 -10.36 -16.84 -5.25
C PRO A 68 -11.29 -15.62 -5.39
N ILE A 69 -11.27 -14.98 -6.56
CA ILE A 69 -12.16 -13.84 -6.84
C ILE A 69 -13.65 -14.24 -6.72
N PRO A 70 -14.52 -13.43 -6.08
CA PRO A 70 -15.96 -13.65 -6.10
C PRO A 70 -16.54 -13.51 -7.52
N GLU A 71 -17.55 -14.31 -7.85
CA GLU A 71 -18.20 -14.29 -9.17
C GLU A 71 -18.99 -12.99 -9.43
N ASN A 72 -19.54 -12.39 -8.37
CA ASN A 72 -20.48 -11.27 -8.40
C ASN A 72 -19.84 -9.90 -8.08
N TYR A 73 -18.59 -9.68 -8.47
CA TYR A 73 -17.94 -8.39 -8.24
C TYR A 73 -18.37 -7.31 -9.25
N GLU A 74 -18.42 -6.06 -8.78
CA GLU A 74 -18.76 -4.90 -9.61
C GLU A 74 -17.73 -4.64 -10.70
N LYS A 75 -18.18 -4.52 -11.96
CA LYS A 75 -17.31 -4.28 -13.14
C LYS A 75 -17.27 -2.83 -13.59
N THR A 76 -18.05 -1.97 -12.94
CA THR A 76 -18.13 -0.54 -13.24
C THR A 76 -17.65 0.30 -12.06
N CYS A 77 -17.05 1.45 -12.37
CA CYS A 77 -16.52 2.35 -11.36
C CYS A 77 -17.66 3.07 -10.65
N PRO A 78 -17.75 3.01 -9.30
CA PRO A 78 -18.84 3.65 -8.55
C PRO A 78 -18.78 5.18 -8.57
N TYR A 79 -17.72 5.78 -9.12
CA TYR A 79 -17.52 7.23 -9.17
C TYR A 79 -17.69 7.85 -10.55
N CYS A 80 -17.61 7.07 -11.63
CA CYS A 80 -17.69 7.61 -12.99
C CYS A 80 -18.33 6.67 -14.02
N GLY A 81 -18.81 5.49 -13.62
CA GLY A 81 -19.45 4.52 -14.51
C GLY A 81 -18.52 3.78 -15.48
N ALA A 82 -17.27 4.22 -15.65
CA ALA A 82 -16.33 3.56 -16.54
C ALA A 82 -15.99 2.13 -16.10
N LYS A 83 -15.59 1.29 -17.06
CA LYS A 83 -15.14 -0.07 -16.80
C LYS A 83 -13.92 -0.09 -15.88
N ILE A 84 -13.97 -0.91 -14.84
CA ILE A 84 -12.81 -1.16 -13.98
C ILE A 84 -11.93 -2.28 -14.52
N ILE A 85 -10.66 -2.23 -14.16
CA ILE A 85 -9.67 -3.28 -14.37
C ILE A 85 -9.44 -3.98 -13.04
N LEU A 86 -9.35 -5.29 -13.09
CA LEU A 86 -9.01 -6.13 -11.96
C LEU A 86 -7.54 -6.54 -12.05
N LEU A 87 -6.80 -6.37 -10.96
CA LEU A 87 -5.39 -6.71 -10.85
C LEU A 87 -5.20 -7.79 -9.80
N GLY A 88 -4.78 -8.99 -10.19
CA GLY A 88 -4.39 -10.05 -9.26
C GLY A 88 -4.42 -11.48 -9.81
N PRO A 89 -4.26 -12.48 -8.93
CA PRO A 89 -4.16 -12.34 -7.47
C PRO A 89 -2.88 -11.62 -7.01
N LEU A 90 -3.02 -10.83 -5.95
CA LEU A 90 -1.96 -10.07 -5.29
C LEU A 90 -1.97 -10.37 -3.79
N TRP A 91 -0.85 -10.07 -3.14
CA TRP A 91 -0.83 -9.95 -1.68
C TRP A 91 -1.38 -8.58 -1.32
N ILE A 92 -2.43 -8.56 -0.52
CA ILE A 92 -3.13 -7.37 -0.04
C ILE A 92 -3.08 -7.26 1.49
N GLY A 93 -2.50 -8.26 2.16
CA GLY A 93 -2.20 -8.19 3.58
C GLY A 93 -1.04 -7.25 3.88
N LYS A 94 -0.65 -7.19 5.17
CA LYS A 94 0.45 -6.36 5.64
C LYS A 94 1.76 -6.68 4.91
N LEU A 95 2.49 -5.63 4.54
CA LEU A 95 3.79 -5.75 3.87
C LEU A 95 4.95 -5.81 4.84
N ALA A 96 4.79 -5.37 6.08
CA ALA A 96 5.79 -5.53 7.12
C ALA A 96 5.15 -5.75 8.50
N CYS A 97 5.92 -6.35 9.41
CA CYS A 97 5.59 -6.48 10.82
C CYS A 97 6.04 -5.24 11.57
N LYS A 98 5.12 -4.59 12.30
CA LYS A 98 5.36 -3.33 13.00
C LYS A 98 6.45 -3.47 14.06
N GLU A 99 6.47 -4.59 14.76
CA GLU A 99 7.41 -4.93 15.82
C GLU A 99 8.81 -5.12 15.25
N ILE A 100 8.93 -5.80 14.11
CA ILE A 100 10.19 -5.98 13.40
C ILE A 100 10.72 -4.64 12.89
N VAL A 101 9.89 -3.81 12.27
CA VAL A 101 10.32 -2.48 11.79
C VAL A 101 10.78 -1.60 12.96
N LYS A 102 10.07 -1.60 14.09
CA LYS A 102 10.50 -0.88 15.31
C LYS A 102 11.84 -1.40 15.84
N SER A 103 12.02 -2.72 15.90
CA SER A 103 13.29 -3.34 16.31
C SER A 103 14.43 -2.93 15.37
N MET A 104 14.20 -2.91 14.05
CA MET A 104 15.19 -2.44 13.08
C MET A 104 15.56 -0.97 13.27
N ILE A 105 14.60 -0.10 13.60
CA ILE A 105 14.87 1.32 13.90
C ILE A 105 15.74 1.46 15.16
N ASN A 106 15.43 0.72 16.22
CA ASN A 106 16.22 0.74 17.45
C ASN A 106 17.65 0.23 17.22
N GLU A 107 17.82 -0.83 16.44
CA GLU A 107 19.15 -1.33 16.08
C GLU A 107 19.91 -0.35 15.17
N LEU A 108 19.20 0.38 14.30
CA LEU A 108 19.81 1.38 13.43
C LEU A 108 20.54 2.47 14.25
N GLU A 109 20.03 2.85 15.43
CA GLU A 109 20.67 3.84 16.30
C GLU A 109 22.09 3.45 16.72
N ARG A 110 22.40 2.16 16.78
CA ARG A 110 23.74 1.62 17.09
C ARG A 110 24.69 1.66 15.89
N THR A 111 24.17 1.98 14.71
CA THR A 111 24.87 1.89 13.41
C THR A 111 25.01 3.25 12.72
N LYS A 112 25.04 4.35 13.49
CA LYS A 112 25.19 5.73 12.97
C LYS A 112 26.42 5.94 12.07
N TRP A 113 27.42 5.06 12.17
CA TRP A 113 28.62 5.06 11.34
C TRP A 113 28.37 4.59 9.90
N LEU A 114 27.24 3.94 9.60
CA LEU A 114 26.89 3.53 8.25
C LEU A 114 26.63 4.75 7.37
N VAL A 115 27.28 4.80 6.21
CA VAL A 115 27.02 5.85 5.18
C VAL A 115 25.54 5.88 4.78
N ALA A 116 24.89 4.72 4.76
CA ALA A 116 23.48 4.59 4.40
C ALA A 116 22.51 4.94 5.54
N PHE A 117 22.98 5.32 6.74
CA PHE A 117 22.15 5.52 7.94
C PHE A 117 20.94 6.41 7.68
N THR A 118 21.13 7.61 7.12
CA THR A 118 20.04 8.57 6.88
C THR A 118 18.99 8.03 5.90
N ARG A 119 19.45 7.33 4.87
CA ARG A 119 18.59 6.69 3.87
C ARG A 119 17.78 5.55 4.47
N VAL A 120 18.41 4.68 5.25
CA VAL A 120 17.75 3.55 5.92
C VAL A 120 16.77 4.07 6.97
N ALA A 121 17.14 5.08 7.76
CA ALA A 121 16.27 5.72 8.73
C ALA A 121 15.00 6.28 8.04
N LYS A 122 15.17 7.04 6.96
CA LYS A 122 14.03 7.59 6.18
C LYS A 122 13.11 6.47 5.67
N LEU A 123 13.68 5.39 5.13
CA LEU A 123 12.91 4.25 4.64
C LEU A 123 12.12 3.58 5.77
N LEU A 124 12.77 3.22 6.88
CA LEU A 124 12.15 2.52 8.00
C LEU A 124 11.06 3.37 8.68
N THR A 125 11.31 4.67 8.88
CA THR A 125 10.29 5.58 9.42
C THR A 125 9.11 5.71 8.47
N THR A 126 9.35 5.83 7.16
CA THR A 126 8.27 5.88 6.16
C THR A 126 7.45 4.60 6.15
N LEU A 127 8.12 3.43 6.21
CA LEU A 127 7.47 2.12 6.32
C LEU A 127 6.60 2.05 7.57
N LEU A 128 7.14 2.44 8.73
CA LEU A 128 6.41 2.40 10.00
C LEU A 128 5.14 3.25 9.97
N ASP A 129 5.21 4.45 9.39
CA ASP A 129 4.09 5.37 9.28
C ASP A 129 3.00 4.85 8.32
N GLU A 130 3.38 4.26 7.18
CA GLU A 130 2.40 3.79 6.19
C GLU A 130 1.70 2.48 6.56
N LEU A 131 2.25 1.71 7.52
CA LEU A 131 1.71 0.40 7.92
C LEU A 131 0.29 0.47 8.49
N ASP A 132 -0.11 1.61 9.05
CA ASP A 132 -1.45 1.80 9.61
C ASP A 132 -2.51 2.10 8.51
N ILE A 133 -2.12 2.08 7.22
CA ILE A 133 -2.98 2.31 6.06
C ILE A 133 -2.78 1.20 5.01
N GLU A 134 -3.77 0.30 4.95
CA GLU A 134 -3.76 -0.89 4.08
C GLU A 134 -4.42 -0.63 2.69
N THR A 135 -4.55 0.64 2.29
CA THR A 135 -5.11 1.01 0.98
C THR A 135 -4.02 1.22 -0.07
N PRO A 136 -4.29 0.88 -1.36
CA PRO A 136 -3.40 1.23 -2.45
C PRO A 136 -3.16 2.75 -2.53
N TYR A 137 -1.91 3.15 -2.75
CA TYR A 137 -1.53 4.56 -2.78
C TYR A 137 -2.05 5.28 -4.03
N TYR A 138 -2.17 6.60 -3.94
CA TYR A 138 -2.47 7.49 -5.05
C TYR A 138 -1.24 8.30 -5.42
N ARG A 139 -0.84 8.25 -6.70
CA ARG A 139 0.09 9.22 -7.28
C ARG A 139 -0.59 10.57 -7.47
N LEU A 140 -0.13 11.58 -6.75
CA LEU A 140 -0.80 12.88 -6.68
C LEU A 140 -0.72 13.68 -7.98
N ASP A 141 0.40 13.61 -8.68
CA ASP A 141 0.59 14.25 -9.99
C ASP A 141 -0.42 13.74 -11.02
N SER A 142 -0.58 12.42 -11.09
CA SER A 142 -1.55 11.76 -11.97
C SER A 142 -2.98 12.12 -11.61
N LEU A 143 -3.30 12.17 -10.31
CA LEU A 143 -4.62 12.52 -9.83
C LEU A 143 -4.97 13.99 -10.09
N CYS A 144 -4.05 14.91 -9.83
CA CYS A 144 -4.26 16.34 -10.09
C CYS A 144 -4.40 16.61 -11.60
N SER A 145 -3.58 15.96 -12.44
CA SER A 145 -3.71 16.02 -13.90
C SER A 145 -5.11 15.56 -14.36
N LYS A 146 -5.60 14.44 -13.84
CA LYS A 146 -6.94 13.92 -14.14
C LYS A 146 -8.06 14.87 -13.68
N LEU A 147 -7.87 15.52 -12.53
CA LEU A 147 -8.83 16.46 -11.95
C LEU A 147 -8.74 17.87 -12.55
N LYS A 148 -7.74 18.13 -13.41
CA LYS A 148 -7.41 19.46 -13.95
C LYS A 148 -7.18 20.49 -12.83
N THR A 149 -6.44 20.09 -11.80
CA THR A 149 -6.07 20.94 -10.66
C THR A 149 -4.56 21.09 -10.56
N HIS A 150 -4.11 22.14 -9.88
CA HIS A 150 -2.72 22.25 -9.46
C HIS A 150 -2.39 21.22 -8.36
N MET A 151 -1.11 20.89 -8.24
CA MET A 151 -0.63 19.96 -7.22
C MET A 151 -0.48 20.71 -5.88
N PRO A 152 -1.23 20.32 -4.83
CA PRO A 152 -1.05 20.91 -3.51
C PRO A 152 0.25 20.41 -2.87
N LYS A 153 0.74 21.10 -1.83
CA LYS A 153 1.80 20.56 -0.99
C LYS A 153 1.29 19.29 -0.31
N VAL A 154 2.04 18.20 -0.41
CA VAL A 154 1.62 16.87 0.13
C VAL A 154 1.26 16.96 1.61
N ASN A 155 2.01 17.74 2.41
CA ASN A 155 1.74 17.89 3.83
C ASN A 155 0.44 18.67 4.11
N GLU A 156 0.02 19.61 3.25
CA GLU A 156 -1.27 20.30 3.35
C GLU A 156 -2.42 19.35 3.01
N LEU A 157 -2.23 18.50 2.00
CA LEU A 157 -3.21 17.47 1.66
C LEU A 157 -3.38 16.46 2.81
N ILE A 158 -2.28 15.99 3.40
CA ILE A 158 -2.31 15.12 4.59
C ILE A 158 -3.09 15.80 5.72
N LYS A 159 -2.78 17.07 6.04
CA LYS A 159 -3.51 17.83 7.07
C LYS A 159 -5.01 17.97 6.75
N CYS A 160 -5.39 18.20 5.50
CA CYS A 160 -6.80 18.28 5.09
C CYS A 160 -7.54 16.95 5.30
N LEU A 161 -6.87 15.82 5.04
CA LEU A 161 -7.47 14.50 5.24
C LEU A 161 -7.56 14.17 6.74
N GLU A 162 -6.51 14.48 7.51
CA GLU A 162 -6.45 14.27 8.96
C GLU A 162 -7.48 15.14 9.69
N SER A 163 -7.68 16.41 9.29
CA SER A 163 -8.71 17.28 9.88
C SER A 163 -10.14 16.81 9.61
N ARG A 164 -10.34 15.93 8.63
CA ARG A 164 -11.61 15.27 8.32
C ARG A 164 -11.74 13.88 8.95
N GLY A 165 -10.82 13.49 9.84
CA GLY A 165 -10.85 12.22 10.56
C GLY A 165 -10.26 11.03 9.81
N TYR A 166 -9.55 11.25 8.70
CA TYR A 166 -8.94 10.18 7.91
C TYR A 166 -7.43 10.11 8.14
N LYS A 167 -6.87 8.91 8.07
CA LYS A 167 -5.42 8.70 8.08
C LYS A 167 -4.88 8.99 6.69
N ALA A 168 -3.77 9.73 6.61
CA ALA A 168 -3.05 9.94 5.37
C ALA A 168 -1.56 10.00 5.62
N LYS A 169 -0.76 9.25 4.84
CA LYS A 169 0.70 9.22 4.96
C LYS A 169 1.34 9.14 3.58
N ARG A 170 2.60 9.57 3.49
CA ARG A 170 3.44 9.28 2.32
C ARG A 170 3.67 7.78 2.22
N THR A 171 4.15 7.33 1.07
CA THR A 171 4.51 5.92 0.88
C THR A 171 5.93 5.76 0.38
N HIS A 172 6.58 4.68 0.78
CA HIS A 172 7.95 4.37 0.32
C HIS A 172 8.00 4.01 -1.16
N PHE A 173 6.86 3.60 -1.75
CA PHE A 173 6.77 3.24 -3.17
C PHE A 173 6.98 4.41 -4.13
N ASP A 174 6.60 5.63 -3.73
CA ASP A 174 6.60 6.81 -4.60
C ASP A 174 6.62 8.08 -3.75
N GLU A 175 7.58 8.98 -3.98
CA GLU A 175 7.70 10.24 -3.24
C GLU A 175 6.49 11.18 -3.42
N ARG A 176 5.79 11.05 -4.55
CA ARG A 176 4.53 11.75 -4.87
C ARG A 176 3.30 10.89 -4.56
N GLY A 177 3.50 9.74 -3.92
CA GLY A 177 2.47 8.83 -3.50
C GLY A 177 1.91 9.17 -2.11
N ILE A 178 0.59 9.06 -1.97
CA ILE A 178 -0.10 9.15 -0.68
C ILE A 178 -0.94 7.89 -0.46
N ARG A 179 -0.88 7.32 0.74
CA ARG A 179 -1.89 6.36 1.21
C ARG A 179 -2.89 7.07 2.09
N THR A 180 -4.16 6.69 1.96
CA THR A 180 -5.22 7.20 2.83
C THR A 180 -6.39 6.21 2.92
N ASN A 181 -7.02 6.14 4.09
CA ASN A 181 -8.29 5.44 4.25
C ASN A 181 -9.50 6.34 3.89
N ALA A 182 -9.27 7.56 3.41
CA ALA A 182 -10.33 8.45 2.98
C ALA A 182 -11.06 7.91 1.74
N PRO A 183 -12.40 7.99 1.69
CA PRO A 183 -13.16 7.75 0.49
C PRO A 183 -12.67 8.62 -0.68
N PHE A 184 -12.75 8.09 -1.90
CA PHE A 184 -12.15 8.73 -3.07
C PHE A 184 -12.74 10.13 -3.37
N ASN A 185 -14.02 10.35 -3.06
CA ASN A 185 -14.64 11.68 -3.14
C ASN A 185 -14.04 12.68 -2.14
N ILE A 186 -13.73 12.26 -0.91
CA ILE A 186 -13.10 13.11 0.11
C ILE A 186 -11.68 13.50 -0.33
N LEU A 187 -10.91 12.54 -0.87
CA LEU A 187 -9.59 12.82 -1.44
C LEU A 187 -9.67 13.89 -2.55
N LYS A 188 -10.61 13.72 -3.50
CA LYS A 188 -10.83 14.73 -4.56
C LYS A 188 -11.22 16.09 -4.01
N GLN A 189 -12.06 16.15 -2.99
CA GLN A 189 -12.49 17.41 -2.37
C GLN A 189 -11.31 18.13 -1.71
N CYS A 190 -10.48 17.43 -0.94
CA CYS A 190 -9.30 18.03 -0.31
C CYS A 190 -8.31 18.58 -1.36
N ILE A 191 -8.08 17.85 -2.46
CA ILE A 191 -7.25 18.33 -3.56
C ILE A 191 -7.82 19.61 -4.17
N LYS A 192 -9.14 19.68 -4.40
CA LYS A 192 -9.79 20.85 -4.99
C LYS A 192 -9.84 22.07 -4.05
N SER A 193 -9.92 21.86 -2.73
CA SER A 193 -9.96 22.96 -1.75
C SER A 193 -8.59 23.61 -1.54
N LEU A 194 -7.52 22.85 -1.72
CA LEU A 194 -6.15 23.33 -1.61
C LEU A 194 -5.76 23.97 -2.95
N LYS A 195 -6.25 25.19 -3.20
CA LYS A 195 -5.77 26.00 -4.32
C LYS A 195 -4.28 26.25 -4.09
N SER A 196 -3.44 25.84 -5.03
CA SER A 196 -2.04 26.26 -5.07
C SER A 196 -2.02 27.79 -5.18
N GLY A 197 -1.52 28.45 -4.14
CA GLY A 197 -1.02 29.83 -4.25
C GLY A 197 0.26 29.86 -5.07
#